data_AF-A0A927NK29-F1
#
_entry.id   AF-A0A927NK29-F1
#
_cell.length_a   1.000
_cell.length_b   1.000
_cell.length_c   1.000
_cell.angle_alpha   90.00
_cell.angle_beta   90.00
_cell.angle_gamma   90.00
#
_symmetry.space_group_name_H-M   'P 1'
#
loop_
_entity.id
_entity.type
_entity.pdbx_description
1 polymer ?
#
loop_
_entity_poly.entity_id
_entity_poly.type
_entity_poly.pdbx_seq_one_letter_code
_entity_poly.pdbx_strand_id
1 'polypeptide(L)'
;MRTDRVILRSIFTTLLAVIVLFGIMLLTLFALFPSTMAKITYDIGLNESSVKYAERAYKRSDDVFYAAFAFETSILTEDSATIEKNGLSLLADDEFAEYCKARNEEIAANDKVSITYQQYVYGQVTMAQYSQGKITEAISTACQSLNGAFPKNNAAAILYLTALKGADEDTVTALTLKMEQLQADDLSNEDRQYLQALLSLGEA
;
A
#
# COMPACT_ATOMS: atom_id res chain seq x y z
N MET A 1 -36.15 -40.61 32.99
CA MET A 1 -35.22 -39.59 33.53
C MET A 1 -33.73 -39.95 33.47
N ARG A 2 -33.29 -41.21 33.63
CA ARG A 2 -31.85 -41.57 33.49
C ARG A 2 -31.43 -41.76 32.02
N THR A 3 -32.34 -42.29 31.19
CA THR A 3 -32.15 -42.52 29.74
C THR A 3 -32.08 -41.20 28.95
N ASP A 4 -32.88 -40.21 29.34
CA ASP A 4 -32.92 -38.89 28.70
C ASP A 4 -31.59 -38.14 28.81
N ARG A 5 -30.89 -38.27 29.95
CA ARG A 5 -29.56 -37.66 30.14
C ARG A 5 -28.48 -38.30 29.27
N VAL A 6 -28.56 -39.60 29.00
CA VAL A 6 -27.54 -40.31 28.20
C VAL A 6 -27.72 -40.00 26.72
N ILE A 7 -28.96 -40.00 26.24
CA ILE A 7 -29.30 -39.64 24.85
C ILE A 7 -28.94 -38.18 24.59
N LEU A 8 -29.30 -37.28 25.50
CA LEU A 8 -28.98 -35.84 25.37
C LEU A 8 -27.46 -35.61 25.36
N ARG A 9 -26.69 -36.28 26.23
CA ARG A 9 -25.22 -36.21 26.22
C ARG A 9 -24.63 -36.73 24.90
N SER A 10 -25.13 -37.85 24.39
CA SER A 10 -24.66 -38.41 23.13
C SER A 10 -24.93 -37.47 21.95
N ILE A 11 -26.10 -36.83 21.89
CA ILE A 11 -26.45 -35.85 20.85
C ILE A 11 -25.55 -34.61 20.94
N PHE A 12 -25.29 -34.08 22.14
CA PHE A 12 -24.39 -32.95 22.30
C PHE A 12 -22.94 -33.30 21.92
N THR A 13 -22.47 -34.51 22.25
CA THR A 13 -21.11 -34.95 21.86
C THR A 13 -21.00 -35.14 20.35
N THR A 14 -21.99 -35.73 19.68
CA THR A 14 -21.96 -35.89 18.22
C THR A 14 -22.11 -34.55 17.50
N LEU A 15 -22.99 -33.66 17.98
CA LEU A 15 -23.12 -32.31 17.43
C LEU A 15 -21.82 -31.51 17.59
N LEU A 16 -21.20 -31.55 18.77
CA LEU A 16 -19.91 -30.90 19.00
C LEU A 16 -18.82 -31.48 18.09
N ALA A 17 -18.76 -32.79 17.93
CA ALA A 17 -17.79 -33.44 17.03
C ALA A 17 -17.98 -33.01 15.57
N VAL A 18 -19.23 -32.91 15.10
CA VAL A 18 -19.54 -32.41 13.75
C VAL A 18 -19.15 -30.94 13.59
N ILE A 19 -19.45 -30.08 14.57
CA ILE A 19 -19.04 -28.67 14.55
C ILE A 19 -17.51 -28.55 14.51
N VAL A 20 -16.80 -29.35 15.29
CA VAL A 20 -15.33 -29.37 15.29
C VAL A 20 -14.79 -29.84 13.94
N LEU A 21 -15.32 -30.93 13.38
CA LEU A 21 -14.93 -31.43 12.06
C LEU A 21 -15.18 -30.40 10.95
N PHE A 22 -16.34 -29.76 10.98
CA PHE A 22 -16.69 -28.70 10.05
C PHE A 22 -15.78 -27.47 10.22
N GLY A 23 -15.47 -27.10 11.46
CA GLY A 23 -14.52 -26.04 11.78
C GLY A 23 -13.13 -26.33 11.22
N ILE A 24 -12.61 -27.55 11.41
CA ILE A 24 -11.33 -27.98 10.84
C ILE A 24 -11.36 -27.90 9.31
N MET A 25 -12.44 -28.41 8.69
CA MET A 25 -12.60 -28.37 7.23
C MET A 25 -12.58 -26.92 6.71
N LEU A 26 -13.33 -26.01 7.35
CA LEU A 26 -13.33 -24.60 6.99
C LEU A 26 -11.95 -23.96 7.14
N LEU A 27 -11.25 -24.21 8.26
CA LEU A 27 -9.89 -23.72 8.47
C LEU A 27 -8.92 -24.22 7.39
N THR A 28 -9.03 -25.49 7.00
CA THR A 28 -8.20 -26.03 5.91
C THR A 28 -8.52 -25.38 4.57
N LEU A 29 -9.79 -25.12 4.27
CA LEU A 29 -10.20 -24.46 3.04
C LEU A 29 -9.67 -23.02 2.99
N PHE A 30 -9.76 -22.28 4.09
CA PHE A 30 -9.24 -20.91 4.20
C PHE A 30 -7.73 -20.84 4.02
N ALA A 31 -6.99 -21.86 4.48
CA ALA A 31 -5.55 -21.95 4.26
C ALA A 31 -5.19 -22.29 2.80
N LEU A 32 -6.03 -23.07 2.10
CA LEU A 32 -5.76 -23.51 0.72
C LEU A 32 -6.10 -22.46 -0.34
N PHE A 33 -7.01 -21.54 -0.06
CA PHE A 33 -7.50 -20.55 -1.01
C PHE A 33 -7.28 -19.11 -0.53
N PRO A 34 -6.01 -18.67 -0.35
CA PRO A 34 -5.70 -17.34 0.16
C PRO A 34 -6.27 -16.22 -0.72
N SER A 35 -6.23 -16.37 -2.04
CA SER A 35 -6.77 -15.37 -2.98
C SER A 35 -8.27 -15.10 -2.79
N THR A 36 -9.06 -16.15 -2.62
CA THR A 36 -10.51 -16.03 -2.38
C THR A 36 -10.78 -15.40 -1.02
N MET A 37 -10.02 -15.82 0.00
CA MET A 37 -10.16 -15.28 1.34
C MET A 37 -9.81 -13.80 1.41
N ALA A 38 -8.77 -13.35 0.71
CA ALA A 38 -8.41 -11.94 0.63
C ALA A 38 -9.62 -11.10 0.22
N LYS A 39 -10.27 -11.46 -0.91
CA LYS A 39 -11.47 -10.78 -1.39
C LYS A 39 -12.65 -10.87 -0.43
N ILE A 40 -12.97 -12.05 0.10
CA ILE A 40 -14.07 -12.21 1.06
C ILE A 40 -13.87 -11.31 2.28
N THR A 41 -12.66 -11.33 2.85
CA THR A 41 -12.35 -10.51 4.03
C THR A 41 -12.35 -9.02 3.72
N TYR A 42 -11.93 -8.61 2.52
CA TYR A 42 -12.06 -7.24 2.05
C TYR A 42 -13.52 -6.81 1.96
N ASP A 43 -14.37 -7.62 1.31
CA ASP A 43 -15.79 -7.30 1.08
C ASP A 43 -16.59 -7.14 2.39
N ILE A 44 -16.17 -7.80 3.47
CA ILE A 44 -16.77 -7.68 4.82
C ILE A 44 -16.04 -6.69 5.73
N GLY A 45 -15.04 -5.96 5.23
CA GLY A 45 -14.33 -4.89 5.94
C GLY A 45 -13.24 -5.37 6.92
N LEU A 46 -12.82 -6.63 6.86
CA LEU A 46 -11.72 -7.17 7.67
C LEU A 46 -10.36 -6.93 7.00
N ASN A 47 -9.98 -5.65 6.86
CA ASN A 47 -8.81 -5.21 6.09
C ASN A 47 -7.50 -5.89 6.50
N GLU A 48 -7.18 -5.97 7.81
CA GLU A 48 -5.97 -6.64 8.27
C GLU A 48 -5.90 -8.12 7.88
N SER A 49 -7.04 -8.81 7.91
CA SER A 49 -7.12 -10.21 7.49
C SER A 49 -6.95 -10.33 5.99
N SER A 50 -7.54 -9.40 5.24
CA SER A 50 -7.41 -9.30 3.79
C SER A 50 -5.95 -9.13 3.36
N VAL A 51 -5.21 -8.19 3.98
CA VAL A 51 -3.77 -8.02 3.75
C VAL A 51 -3.02 -9.33 3.99
N LYS A 52 -3.26 -10.00 5.12
CA LYS A 52 -2.58 -11.27 5.44
C LYS A 52 -2.91 -12.41 4.47
N TYR A 53 -4.10 -12.42 3.88
CA TYR A 53 -4.44 -13.41 2.86
C TYR A 53 -3.87 -13.03 1.49
N ALA A 54 -3.86 -11.75 1.14
CA ALA A 54 -3.23 -11.25 -0.08
C ALA A 54 -1.72 -11.49 -0.08
N GLU A 55 -1.03 -11.23 1.03
CA GLU A 55 0.39 -11.56 1.21
C GLU A 55 0.67 -13.05 0.98
N ARG A 56 -0.24 -13.94 1.43
CA ARG A 56 -0.11 -15.39 1.21
C ARG A 56 -0.42 -15.80 -0.22
N ALA A 57 -1.38 -15.13 -0.86
CA ALA A 57 -1.70 -15.35 -2.26
C ALA A 57 -0.48 -14.97 -3.12
N TYR A 58 0.05 -13.77 -2.91
CA TYR A 58 1.26 -13.28 -3.58
C TYR A 58 2.44 -14.25 -3.41
N LYS A 59 2.77 -14.64 -2.17
CA LYS A 59 3.85 -15.62 -1.92
C LYS A 59 3.67 -16.98 -2.60
N ARG A 60 2.44 -17.33 -3.00
CA ARG A 60 2.13 -18.62 -3.62
C ARG A 60 2.07 -18.53 -5.14
N SER A 61 1.58 -17.42 -5.70
CA SER A 61 1.39 -17.25 -7.14
C SER A 61 2.47 -16.39 -7.80
N ASP A 62 3.18 -15.59 -7.02
CA ASP A 62 4.12 -14.56 -7.50
C ASP A 62 3.46 -13.56 -8.46
N ASP A 63 2.17 -13.30 -8.25
CA ASP A 63 1.36 -12.44 -9.12
C ASP A 63 1.26 -11.06 -8.49
N VAL A 64 1.86 -10.06 -9.15
CA VAL A 64 1.93 -8.66 -8.71
C VAL A 64 0.57 -8.07 -8.37
N PHE A 65 -0.53 -8.58 -8.94
CA PHE A 65 -1.87 -8.19 -8.57
C PHE A 65 -2.12 -8.36 -7.06
N TYR A 66 -1.67 -9.48 -6.46
CA TYR A 66 -1.87 -9.71 -5.03
C TYR A 66 -0.93 -8.86 -4.16
N ALA A 67 0.26 -8.50 -4.66
CA ALA A 67 1.12 -7.52 -3.99
C ALA A 67 0.46 -6.13 -3.98
N ALA A 68 -0.07 -5.70 -5.13
CA ALA A 68 -0.81 -4.44 -5.27
C ALA A 68 -2.06 -4.43 -4.40
N PHE A 69 -2.84 -5.51 -4.39
CA PHE A 69 -4.03 -5.65 -3.57
C PHE A 69 -3.71 -5.64 -2.06
N ALA A 70 -2.62 -6.29 -1.63
CA ALA A 70 -2.17 -6.25 -0.24
C ALA A 70 -1.79 -4.82 0.17
N PHE A 71 -1.05 -4.10 -0.69
CA PHE A 71 -0.69 -2.71 -0.48
C PHE A 71 -1.92 -1.79 -0.42
N GLU A 72 -2.80 -1.81 -1.42
CA GLU A 72 -3.99 -0.95 -1.44
C GLU A 72 -4.89 -1.21 -0.23
N THR A 73 -5.05 -2.47 0.17
CA THR A 73 -5.84 -2.82 1.36
C THR A 73 -5.13 -2.39 2.65
N SER A 74 -3.79 -2.38 2.68
CA SER A 74 -3.04 -1.93 3.86
C SER A 74 -3.26 -0.45 4.17
N ILE A 75 -3.53 0.38 3.17
CA ILE A 75 -3.87 1.80 3.36
C ILE A 75 -5.14 1.93 4.21
N LEU A 76 -6.11 1.03 4.01
CA LEU A 76 -7.37 0.99 4.76
C LEU A 76 -7.20 0.48 6.20
N THR A 77 -6.01 0.02 6.58
CA THR A 77 -5.71 -0.37 7.97
C THR A 77 -5.21 0.81 8.80
N GLU A 78 -4.81 1.92 8.15
CA GLU A 78 -4.17 3.09 8.76
C GLU A 78 -2.89 2.78 9.57
N ASP A 79 -2.38 1.55 9.51
CA ASP A 79 -1.12 1.15 10.14
C ASP A 79 0.05 1.43 9.20
N SER A 80 0.84 2.45 9.53
CA SER A 80 1.98 2.87 8.72
C SER A 80 3.02 1.77 8.52
N ALA A 81 3.24 0.89 9.51
CA ALA A 81 4.18 -0.21 9.37
C ALA A 81 3.70 -1.26 8.34
N THR A 82 2.40 -1.58 8.34
CA THR A 82 1.78 -2.47 7.35
C THR A 82 1.80 -1.85 5.94
N ILE A 83 1.55 -0.54 5.83
CA ILE A 83 1.60 0.19 4.55
C ILE A 83 3.01 0.18 3.98
N GLU A 84 4.02 0.55 4.76
CA GLU A 84 5.41 0.53 4.33
C GLU A 84 5.85 -0.87 3.90
N LYS A 85 5.58 -1.90 4.72
CA LYS A 85 5.96 -3.29 4.41
C LYS A 85 5.39 -3.75 3.07
N ASN A 86 4.09 -3.58 2.85
CA ASN A 86 3.43 -4.07 1.63
C ASN A 86 3.76 -3.20 0.42
N GLY A 87 3.89 -1.88 0.61
CA GLY A 87 4.29 -0.99 -0.46
C GLY A 87 5.73 -1.21 -0.91
N LEU A 88 6.69 -1.41 0.01
CA LEU A 88 8.05 -1.80 -0.36
C LEU A 88 8.10 -3.16 -1.05
N SER A 89 7.26 -4.12 -0.63
CA SER A 89 7.14 -5.41 -1.32
C SER A 89 6.64 -5.25 -2.75
N LEU A 90 5.68 -4.35 -2.99
CA LEU A 90 5.17 -4.05 -4.33
C LEU A 90 6.21 -3.33 -5.18
N LEU A 91 6.91 -2.33 -4.62
CA LEU A 91 7.95 -1.57 -5.33
C LEU A 91 9.14 -2.45 -5.75
N ALA A 92 9.39 -3.55 -5.03
CA ALA A 92 10.45 -4.49 -5.31
C ALA A 92 10.07 -5.59 -6.32
N ASP A 93 8.81 -5.64 -6.76
CA ASP A 93 8.33 -6.64 -7.73
C ASP A 93 8.78 -6.27 -9.16
N ASP A 94 9.32 -7.25 -9.88
CA ASP A 94 9.84 -7.05 -11.24
C ASP A 94 8.75 -6.67 -12.26
N GLU A 95 7.50 -7.06 -12.02
CA GLU A 95 6.34 -6.74 -12.87
C GLU A 95 5.69 -5.40 -12.48
N PHE A 96 6.14 -4.74 -11.40
CA PHE A 96 5.54 -3.50 -10.90
C PHE A 96 5.43 -2.41 -11.97
N ALA A 97 6.48 -2.20 -12.75
CA ALA A 97 6.49 -1.17 -13.79
C ALA A 97 5.44 -1.42 -14.88
N GLU A 98 5.23 -2.69 -15.27
CA GLU A 98 4.22 -3.05 -16.26
C GLU A 98 2.81 -2.97 -15.67
N TYR A 99 2.65 -3.42 -14.43
CA TYR A 99 1.41 -3.26 -13.68
C TYR A 99 0.97 -1.79 -13.57
N CYS A 100 1.92 -0.89 -13.27
CA CYS A 100 1.66 0.55 -13.25
C CYS A 100 1.15 1.08 -14.59
N LYS A 101 1.67 0.61 -15.73
CA LYS A 101 1.19 1.06 -17.06
C LYS A 101 -0.26 0.65 -17.28
N ALA A 102 -0.59 -0.61 -17.04
CA ALA A 102 -1.96 -1.11 -17.17
C ALA A 102 -2.93 -0.32 -16.27
N ARG A 103 -2.54 -0.04 -15.02
CA ARG A 103 -3.34 0.76 -14.09
C ARG A 103 -3.48 2.22 -14.54
N ASN A 104 -2.42 2.82 -15.09
CA ASN A 104 -2.48 4.18 -15.60
C ASN A 104 -3.44 4.30 -16.81
N GLU A 105 -3.53 3.29 -17.67
CA GLU A 105 -4.50 3.26 -18.77
C GLU A 105 -5.94 3.25 -18.26
N GLU A 106 -6.22 2.45 -17.21
CA GLU A 106 -7.53 2.44 -16.54
C GLU A 106 -7.85 3.79 -15.86
N ILE A 107 -6.86 4.42 -15.23
CA ILE A 107 -7.01 5.72 -14.57
C ILE A 107 -7.19 6.85 -15.58
N ALA A 108 -6.47 6.82 -16.70
CA ALA A 108 -6.53 7.85 -17.75
C ALA A 108 -7.91 7.94 -18.40
N ALA A 109 -8.72 6.88 -18.34
CA ALA A 109 -10.13 6.94 -18.73
C ALA A 109 -10.99 7.83 -17.79
N ASN A 110 -10.42 8.31 -16.69
CA ASN A 110 -11.05 9.16 -15.70
C ASN A 110 -10.28 10.49 -15.57
N ASP A 111 -10.72 11.50 -16.31
CA ASP A 111 -10.11 12.85 -16.42
C ASP A 111 -9.92 13.61 -15.08
N LYS A 112 -10.39 13.06 -13.96
CA LYS A 112 -10.30 13.70 -12.63
C LYS A 112 -9.05 13.33 -11.85
N VAL A 113 -8.30 12.30 -12.28
CA VAL A 113 -7.14 11.79 -11.53
C VAL A 113 -5.85 12.22 -12.24
N SER A 114 -5.10 13.12 -11.61
CA SER A 114 -3.87 13.70 -12.18
C SER A 114 -2.59 13.08 -11.61
N ILE A 115 -2.68 11.94 -10.91
CA ILE A 115 -1.55 11.21 -10.34
C ILE A 115 -1.44 9.84 -11.01
N THR A 116 -0.21 9.44 -11.37
CA THR A 116 0.04 8.09 -11.86
C THR A 116 0.02 7.08 -10.72
N TYR A 117 -0.34 5.83 -11.01
CA TYR A 117 -0.34 4.76 -10.02
C TYR A 117 1.03 4.58 -9.36
N GLN A 118 2.11 4.72 -10.14
CA GLN A 118 3.46 4.70 -9.61
C GLN A 118 3.68 5.79 -8.56
N GLN A 119 3.37 7.05 -8.87
CA GLN A 119 3.54 8.15 -7.91
C GLN A 119 2.62 8.00 -6.70
N TYR A 120 1.43 7.43 -6.87
CA TYR A 120 0.54 7.08 -5.77
C TYR A 120 1.18 6.07 -4.81
N VAL A 121 1.73 4.96 -5.32
CA VAL A 121 2.39 3.93 -4.49
C VAL A 121 3.58 4.52 -3.75
N TYR A 122 4.49 5.19 -4.47
CA TYR A 122 5.66 5.84 -3.85
C TYR A 122 5.25 6.89 -2.81
N GLY A 123 4.21 7.68 -3.08
CA GLY A 123 3.68 8.68 -2.15
C GLY A 123 3.21 8.06 -0.84
N GLN A 124 2.43 6.97 -0.89
CA GLN A 124 1.94 6.31 0.32
C GLN A 124 3.07 5.66 1.13
N VAL A 125 4.03 5.01 0.47
CA VAL A 125 5.20 4.42 1.16
C VAL A 125 6.02 5.50 1.84
N THR A 126 6.29 6.59 1.12
CA THR A 126 7.00 7.76 1.64
C THR A 126 6.32 8.32 2.88
N MET A 127 5.00 8.52 2.81
CA MET A 127 4.22 9.05 3.93
C MET A 127 4.18 8.09 5.13
N ALA A 128 4.13 6.78 4.87
CA ALA A 128 4.19 5.76 5.91
C ALA A 128 5.57 5.71 6.59
N GLN A 129 6.67 5.89 5.86
CA GLN A 129 8.01 6.00 6.44
C GLN A 129 8.14 7.28 7.26
N TYR A 130 7.66 8.40 6.72
CA TYR A 130 7.71 9.71 7.39
C TYR A 130 6.92 9.71 8.70
N SER A 131 5.70 9.16 8.73
CA SER A 131 4.88 9.05 9.95
C SER A 131 5.54 8.19 11.04
N GLN A 132 6.41 7.26 10.66
CA GLN A 132 7.21 6.43 11.57
C GLN A 132 8.52 7.10 12.02
N GLY A 133 8.81 8.33 11.57
CA GLY A 133 10.06 9.03 11.87
C GLY A 133 11.26 8.52 11.06
N LYS A 134 11.04 7.70 10.02
CA LYS A 134 12.08 7.19 9.12
C LYS A 134 12.38 8.21 8.01
N ILE A 135 12.87 9.38 8.41
CA ILE A 135 12.98 10.55 7.54
C ILE A 135 13.92 10.31 6.35
N THR A 136 15.07 9.68 6.60
CA THR A 136 16.07 9.42 5.55
C THR A 136 15.52 8.46 4.49
N GLU A 137 14.82 7.42 4.93
CA GLU A 137 14.16 6.44 4.07
C GLU A 137 13.03 7.10 3.26
N ALA A 138 12.18 7.89 3.91
CA ALA A 138 11.10 8.63 3.26
C ALA A 138 11.62 9.52 2.12
N ILE A 139 12.65 10.33 2.38
CA ILE A 139 13.28 11.18 1.35
C ILE A 139 13.86 10.33 0.22
N SER A 140 14.56 9.24 0.54
CA SER A 140 15.15 8.36 -0.46
C SER A 140 14.09 7.73 -1.37
N THR A 141 13.02 7.19 -0.80
CA THR A 141 11.90 6.60 -1.54
C THR A 141 11.19 7.64 -2.38
N ALA A 142 10.94 8.84 -1.84
CA ALA A 142 10.30 9.93 -2.56
C ALA A 142 11.11 10.37 -3.79
N CYS A 143 12.43 10.51 -3.66
CA CYS A 143 13.30 10.90 -4.77
C CYS A 143 13.50 9.78 -5.80
N GLN A 144 13.47 8.51 -5.36
CA GLN A 144 13.55 7.36 -6.27
C GLN A 144 12.39 7.35 -7.27
N SER A 145 11.20 7.83 -6.87
CA SER A 145 10.01 7.85 -7.74
C SER A 145 10.16 8.78 -8.95
N LEU A 146 11.08 9.73 -8.91
CA LEU A 146 11.23 10.79 -9.90
C LEU A 146 11.83 10.27 -11.22
N ASN A 147 12.78 9.33 -11.15
CA ASN A 147 13.42 8.70 -12.31
C ASN A 147 13.84 9.70 -13.42
N GLY A 148 14.40 10.85 -13.03
CA GLY A 148 14.84 11.90 -13.96
C GLY A 148 13.76 12.88 -14.44
N ALA A 149 12.51 12.73 -13.99
CA ALA A 149 11.41 13.66 -14.25
C ALA A 149 10.88 14.28 -12.95
N PHE A 150 10.05 15.33 -13.06
CA PHE A 150 9.39 15.93 -11.90
C PHE A 150 7.89 16.17 -12.16
N PRO A 151 7.12 15.09 -12.42
CA PRO A 151 5.71 15.22 -12.78
C PRO A 151 4.90 15.81 -11.63
N LYS A 152 3.77 16.45 -11.96
CA LYS A 152 2.84 16.98 -10.96
C LYS A 152 2.37 15.89 -9.99
N ASN A 153 2.18 16.27 -8.73
CA ASN A 153 1.71 15.39 -7.66
C ASN A 153 2.62 14.16 -7.43
N ASN A 154 3.93 14.30 -7.64
CA ASN A 154 4.89 13.25 -7.32
C ASN A 154 5.10 13.07 -5.80
N ALA A 155 5.68 11.93 -5.41
CA ALA A 155 5.91 11.57 -4.01
C ALA A 155 6.78 12.59 -3.26
N ALA A 156 7.84 13.15 -3.89
CA ALA A 156 8.69 14.17 -3.28
C ALA A 156 7.91 15.46 -2.99
N ALA A 157 7.06 15.91 -3.91
CA ALA A 157 6.20 17.06 -3.71
C ALA A 157 5.18 16.86 -2.58
N ILE A 158 4.58 15.66 -2.49
CA ILE A 158 3.64 15.31 -1.41
C ILE A 158 4.35 15.37 -0.05
N LEU A 159 5.54 14.78 0.06
CA LEU A 159 6.32 14.80 1.30
C LEU A 159 6.74 16.23 1.66
N TYR A 160 7.23 17.00 0.68
CA TYR A 160 7.65 18.39 0.87
C TYR A 160 6.52 19.26 1.42
N LEU A 161 5.34 19.21 0.80
CA LEU A 161 4.17 19.96 1.28
C LEU A 161 3.70 19.50 2.67
N THR A 162 3.82 18.21 2.97
CA THR A 162 3.51 17.67 4.30
C THR A 162 4.48 18.21 5.35
N ALA A 163 5.79 18.18 5.06
CA ALA A 163 6.83 18.68 5.95
C ALA A 163 6.68 20.19 6.20
N LEU A 164 6.42 20.98 5.15
CA LEU A 164 6.10 22.42 5.28
C LEU A 164 4.90 22.65 6.20
N LYS A 165 3.79 21.94 5.97
CA LYS A 165 2.59 22.06 6.81
C LYS A 165 2.86 21.65 8.27
N GLY A 166 3.76 20.70 8.49
CA GLY A 166 4.20 20.24 9.80
C GLY A 166 5.26 21.10 10.46
N ALA A 167 5.77 22.14 9.79
CA ALA A 167 6.93 22.92 10.21
C ALA A 167 8.18 22.07 10.50
N ASP A 168 8.39 21.00 9.74
CA ASP A 168 9.59 20.17 9.79
C ASP A 168 10.69 20.76 8.89
N GLU A 169 11.43 21.73 9.42
CA GLU A 169 12.48 22.48 8.70
C GLU A 169 13.62 21.57 8.22
N ASP A 170 13.97 20.53 8.98
CA ASP A 170 15.05 19.60 8.63
C ASP A 170 14.69 18.79 7.39
N THR A 171 13.47 18.22 7.36
CA THR A 171 12.97 17.48 6.20
C THR A 171 12.80 18.38 4.98
N VAL A 172 12.27 19.59 5.17
CA VAL A 172 12.14 20.60 4.09
C VAL A 172 13.51 20.93 3.49
N THR A 173 14.50 21.25 4.33
CA THR A 173 15.86 21.59 3.88
C THR A 173 16.51 20.45 3.12
N ALA A 174 16.41 19.22 3.65
CA ALA A 174 16.97 18.04 3.01
C ALA A 174 16.32 17.74 1.64
N LEU A 175 14.99 17.91 1.54
CA LEU A 175 14.26 17.74 0.28
C LEU A 175 14.58 18.83 -0.74
N THR A 176 14.67 20.09 -0.32
CA THR A 176 15.10 21.21 -1.20
C THR A 176 16.44 20.90 -1.82
N LEU A 177 17.45 20.53 -1.02
CA LEU A 177 18.78 20.18 -1.52
C LEU A 177 18.74 19.02 -2.53
N LYS A 178 17.90 18.00 -2.29
CA LYS A 178 17.76 16.86 -3.22
C LYS A 178 17.05 17.23 -4.51
N MET A 179 16.01 18.07 -4.44
CA MET A 179 15.25 18.50 -5.60
C MET A 179 16.01 19.51 -6.46
N GLU A 180 16.82 20.38 -5.87
CA GLU A 180 17.72 21.30 -6.60
C GLU A 180 18.85 20.57 -7.32
N GLN A 181 19.25 19.38 -6.85
CA GLN A 181 20.23 18.52 -7.53
C GLN A 181 19.67 17.86 -8.80
N LEU A 182 18.36 17.90 -9.02
CA LEU A 182 17.79 17.49 -10.31
C LEU A 182 18.29 18.47 -11.38
N GLN A 183 18.92 17.93 -12.43
CA GLN A 183 19.44 18.78 -13.50
C GLN A 183 18.28 19.48 -14.21
N ALA A 184 18.08 20.75 -13.90
CA ALA A 184 16.95 21.53 -14.41
C ALA A 184 16.86 21.53 -15.94
N ASP A 185 18.00 21.39 -16.63
CA ASP A 185 18.10 21.34 -18.08
C ASP A 185 17.55 20.05 -18.71
N ASP A 186 17.50 18.95 -17.96
CA ASP A 186 16.94 17.66 -18.41
C ASP A 186 15.43 17.55 -18.17
N LEU A 187 14.86 18.44 -17.35
CA LEU A 187 13.43 18.48 -17.07
C LEU A 187 12.65 19.17 -18.20
N SER A 188 11.41 18.71 -18.42
CA SER A 188 10.46 19.42 -19.27
C SER A 188 10.18 20.83 -18.72
N ASN A 189 9.69 21.74 -19.57
CA ASN A 189 9.34 23.09 -19.14
C ASN A 189 8.25 23.06 -18.06
N GLU A 190 7.29 22.16 -18.20
CA GLU A 190 6.18 21.97 -17.25
C GLU A 190 6.69 21.49 -15.89
N ASP A 191 7.58 20.50 -15.87
CA ASP A 191 8.19 19.96 -14.66
C ASP A 191 9.07 20.99 -13.96
N ARG A 192 9.86 21.76 -14.73
CA ARG A 192 10.71 22.84 -14.22
C ARG A 192 9.88 23.95 -13.56
N GLN A 193 8.80 24.38 -14.21
CA GLN A 193 7.89 25.38 -13.64
C GLN A 193 7.22 24.87 -12.37
N TYR A 194 6.81 23.60 -12.35
CA TYR A 194 6.19 22.99 -11.17
C TYR A 194 7.19 22.89 -10.01
N LEU A 195 8.41 22.44 -10.26
CA LEU A 195 9.47 22.38 -9.25
C LEU A 195 9.78 23.77 -8.66
N GLN A 196 9.97 24.79 -9.51
CA GLN A 196 10.24 26.15 -9.06
C GLN A 196 9.09 26.71 -8.22
N ALA A 197 7.84 26.49 -8.65
CA ALA A 197 6.66 26.91 -7.89
C ALA A 197 6.52 26.17 -6.55
N LEU A 198 7.01 24.94 -6.46
CA LEU A 198 7.01 24.17 -5.22
C LEU A 198 8.07 24.70 -4.24
N LEU A 199 9.30 24.91 -4.72
CA LEU A 199 10.41 25.37 -3.88
C LEU A 199 10.16 26.76 -3.29
N SER A 200 9.55 27.67 -4.06
CA SER A 200 9.22 29.03 -3.58
C SER A 200 8.22 29.05 -2.41
N LEU A 201 7.49 27.97 -2.16
CA LEU A 201 6.61 27.84 -0.99
C LEU A 201 7.38 27.67 0.32
N GLY A 202 8.64 27.18 0.28
CA GLY A 202 9.48 27.02 1.47
C GLY A 202 10.31 28.25 1.81
N GLU A 203 10.30 29.27 0.95
CA GLU A 203 11.00 30.55 1.17
C GLU A 203 10.10 31.60 1.87
N ALA A 204 8.81 31.28 2.06
CA ALA A 204 7.78 32.18 2.59
C ALA A 204 7.46 31.90 4.07
#